data_AF-A0A958F0H7-F1
#
_entry.id   AF-A0A958F0H7-F1
#
_cell.length_a   1.000
_cell.length_b   1.000
_cell.length_c   1.000
_cell.angle_alpha   90.00
_cell.angle_beta   90.00
_cell.angle_gamma   90.00
#
_symmetry.space_group_name_H-M   'P 1'
#
loop_
_entity.id
_entity.type
_entity.pdbx_description
1 polymer ?
#
loop_
_entity_poly.entity_id
_entity_poly.type
_entity_poly.pdbx_seq_one_letter_code
_entity_poly.pdbx_strand_id
1 'polypeptide(L)'
;KQRVVGYAPIRADGSFSVEVPANRSLHMQTLDENGHLLVNQRTWVQVMPGEQRLCTGCHGDHDRDIIIDDLEIQSDQTVINAALSKVYNSGFNNAENVEQHAAAIPDTLDFFNKENPNKSHTVQGVFNRMCISCHGNAVPAGGLSLEMTAADLSDPDATTSVYERLTDPNYRTVNGDTRDYVRRERSRESPLLWVLYNRQLDGDNDEYRPMNYDHSQLFTKDATGLIPPFHPQNRDLLTIIEWIDAGIQYSNTTEQR
;
A
#
# COMPACT_ATOMS: atom_id res chain seq x y z
N LYS A 1 -8.90 -8.41 9.70
CA LYS A 1 -8.03 -7.22 9.76
C LYS A 1 -6.89 -7.46 8.78
N GLN A 2 -6.71 -6.57 7.80
CA GLN A 2 -5.78 -6.80 6.68
C GLN A 2 -4.42 -6.22 7.03
N ARG A 3 -3.32 -6.91 6.74
CA ARG A 3 -1.98 -6.34 6.91
C ARG A 3 -1.11 -6.83 5.79
N VAL A 4 -0.10 -6.05 5.43
CA VAL A 4 0.95 -6.53 4.55
C VAL A 4 1.73 -7.61 5.31
N VAL A 5 1.94 -8.75 4.67
CA VAL A 5 2.71 -9.87 5.25
C VAL A 5 4.14 -9.91 4.72
N GLY A 6 4.39 -9.32 3.55
CA GLY A 6 5.69 -9.20 2.94
C GLY A 6 5.57 -8.89 1.44
N TYR A 7 6.72 -8.76 0.80
CA TYR A 7 6.84 -8.43 -0.63
C TYR A 7 7.67 -9.50 -1.32
N ALA A 8 7.28 -9.85 -2.54
CA ALA A 8 8.00 -10.81 -3.37
C ALA A 8 8.37 -10.14 -4.70
N PRO A 9 9.58 -10.35 -5.21
CA PRO A 9 9.96 -9.83 -6.52
C PRO A 9 9.19 -10.57 -7.63
N ILE A 10 8.86 -9.84 -8.69
CA ILE A 10 8.38 -10.40 -9.95
C ILE A 10 9.59 -10.56 -10.88
N ARG A 11 9.70 -11.71 -11.56
CA ARG A 11 10.76 -11.96 -12.54
C ARG A 11 10.54 -11.13 -13.80
N ALA A 12 11.59 -10.98 -14.61
CA ALA A 12 11.54 -10.18 -15.84
C ALA A 12 10.51 -10.67 -16.87
N ASP A 13 10.15 -11.96 -16.83
CA ASP A 13 9.11 -12.57 -17.67
C ASP A 13 7.68 -12.41 -17.12
N GLY A 14 7.52 -11.70 -15.99
CA GLY A 14 6.24 -11.49 -15.31
C GLY A 14 5.82 -12.63 -14.38
N SER A 15 6.60 -13.70 -14.29
CA SER A 15 6.32 -14.81 -13.35
C SER A 15 6.74 -14.46 -11.92
N PHE A 16 6.10 -15.10 -10.93
CA PHE A 16 6.53 -15.02 -9.54
C PHE A 16 6.34 -16.37 -8.85
N SER A 17 7.07 -16.59 -7.76
CA SER A 17 6.87 -17.73 -6.87
C SER A 17 7.25 -17.30 -5.47
N VAL A 18 6.39 -17.57 -4.50
CA VAL A 18 6.56 -17.10 -3.12
C VAL A 18 6.11 -18.18 -2.15
N GLU A 19 6.95 -18.46 -1.16
CA GLU A 19 6.58 -19.23 0.01
C GLU A 19 5.80 -18.31 0.96
N VAL A 20 4.65 -18.78 1.41
CA VAL A 20 3.74 -17.98 2.24
C VAL A 20 3.37 -18.73 3.53
N PRO A 21 2.93 -18.01 4.58
CA PRO A 21 2.44 -18.65 5.78
C PRO A 21 1.24 -19.58 5.49
N ALA A 22 1.38 -20.86 5.85
CA ALA A 22 0.29 -21.83 5.74
C ALA A 22 -0.85 -21.52 6.74
N ASN A 23 -2.05 -22.01 6.44
CA ASN A 23 -3.26 -21.84 7.26
C ASN A 23 -3.61 -20.37 7.54
N ARG A 24 -3.27 -19.47 6.59
CA ARG A 24 -3.59 -18.04 6.65
C ARG A 24 -4.37 -17.65 5.40
N SER A 25 -5.35 -16.78 5.58
CA SER A 25 -6.05 -16.13 4.50
C SER A 25 -5.15 -15.04 3.91
N LEU A 26 -4.86 -15.15 2.62
CA LEU A 26 -3.95 -14.28 1.87
C LEU A 26 -4.66 -13.74 0.63
N HIS A 27 -4.26 -12.58 0.18
CA HIS A 27 -4.53 -12.10 -1.18
C HIS A 27 -3.27 -11.40 -1.68
N MET A 28 -3.12 -11.28 -2.99
CA MET A 28 -1.92 -10.73 -3.62
C MET A 28 -2.26 -9.46 -4.38
N GLN A 29 -1.28 -8.55 -4.40
CA GLN A 29 -1.34 -7.29 -5.11
C GLN A 29 -0.09 -7.20 -6.00
N THR A 30 -0.28 -6.93 -7.29
CA THR A 30 0.83 -6.59 -8.18
C THR A 30 1.07 -5.10 -8.11
N LEU A 31 2.34 -4.70 -8.09
CA LEU A 31 2.76 -3.32 -7.93
C LEU A 31 3.52 -2.84 -9.16
N ASP A 32 3.46 -1.54 -9.45
CA ASP A 32 4.30 -0.89 -10.46
C ASP A 32 5.71 -0.60 -9.95
N GLU A 33 6.58 -0.01 -10.78
CA GLU A 33 7.95 0.33 -10.36
C GLU A 33 8.02 1.36 -9.21
N ASN A 34 6.93 2.08 -8.98
CA ASN A 34 6.78 3.06 -7.91
C ASN A 34 6.04 2.45 -6.70
N GLY A 35 5.94 1.11 -6.63
CA GLY A 35 5.35 0.35 -5.53
C GLY A 35 3.86 0.55 -5.32
N HIS A 36 3.15 1.06 -6.32
CA HIS A 36 1.71 1.28 -6.25
C HIS A 36 0.92 0.14 -6.88
N LEU A 37 -0.25 -0.14 -6.33
CA LEU A 37 -1.14 -1.18 -6.81
C LEU A 37 -1.51 -1.03 -8.31
N LEU A 38 -1.29 -2.11 -9.06
CA LEU A 38 -1.76 -2.31 -10.44
C LEU A 38 -3.03 -3.17 -10.47
N VAL A 39 -2.95 -4.37 -9.89
CA VAL A 39 -4.06 -5.33 -9.84
C VAL A 39 -4.18 -5.92 -8.44
N ASN A 40 -5.38 -5.84 -7.88
CA ASN A 40 -5.72 -6.39 -6.57
C ASN A 40 -6.50 -7.70 -6.72
N GLN A 41 -5.97 -8.79 -6.19
CA GLN A 41 -6.75 -10.01 -6.03
C GLN A 41 -7.80 -9.81 -4.93
N ARG A 42 -9.08 -9.89 -5.30
CA ARG A 42 -10.21 -9.68 -4.38
C ARG A 42 -10.70 -10.95 -3.69
N THR A 43 -10.12 -12.09 -4.06
CA THR A 43 -10.43 -13.40 -3.47
C THR A 43 -9.35 -13.81 -2.49
N TRP A 44 -9.80 -14.38 -1.37
CA TRP A 44 -8.91 -14.95 -0.38
C TRP A 44 -8.42 -16.32 -0.85
N VAL A 45 -7.11 -16.51 -0.83
CA VAL A 45 -6.46 -17.80 -1.01
C VAL A 45 -5.82 -18.24 0.29
N GLN A 46 -5.68 -19.54 0.44
CA GLN A 46 -5.02 -20.17 1.58
C GLN A 46 -4.24 -21.37 1.08
N VAL A 47 -3.16 -21.72 1.75
CA VAL A 47 -2.40 -22.94 1.47
C VAL A 47 -2.24 -23.74 2.75
N MET A 48 -2.33 -25.06 2.65
CA MET A 48 -2.00 -26.00 3.72
C MET A 48 -0.48 -26.13 3.84
N PRO A 49 0.05 -26.60 5.00
CA PRO A 49 1.48 -26.85 5.14
C PRO A 49 1.98 -27.83 4.05
N GLY A 50 2.95 -27.39 3.25
CA GLY A 50 3.52 -28.16 2.15
C GLY A 50 2.70 -28.17 0.85
N GLU A 51 1.54 -27.51 0.81
CA GLU A 51 0.74 -27.37 -0.42
C GLU A 51 1.44 -26.41 -1.39
N GLN A 52 1.52 -26.83 -2.66
CA GLN A 52 1.90 -25.96 -3.77
C GLN A 52 0.65 -25.56 -4.53
N ARG A 53 0.48 -24.26 -4.76
CA ARG A 53 -0.55 -23.71 -5.63
C ARG A 53 0.08 -22.99 -6.80
N LEU A 54 -0.56 -23.13 -7.94
CA LEU A 54 -0.11 -22.59 -9.21
C LEU A 54 -1.28 -21.84 -9.86
N CYS A 55 -0.98 -20.78 -10.59
CA CYS A 55 -1.93 -20.06 -11.41
C CYS A 55 -1.25 -19.66 -12.71
N THR A 56 -2.00 -19.69 -13.81
CA THR A 56 -1.49 -19.37 -15.15
C THR A 56 -1.37 -17.86 -15.41
N GLY A 57 -1.98 -17.04 -14.56
CA GLY A 57 -1.93 -15.58 -14.64
C GLY A 57 -2.89 -14.92 -13.66
N CYS A 58 -2.84 -13.59 -13.58
CA CYS A 58 -3.73 -12.79 -12.74
C CYS A 58 -5.18 -12.89 -13.26
N HIS A 59 -6.00 -13.75 -12.64
CA HIS A 59 -7.35 -14.09 -13.09
C HIS A 59 -7.39 -14.89 -14.42
N GLY A 60 -6.34 -15.69 -14.66
CA GLY A 60 -6.28 -16.64 -15.77
C GLY A 60 -7.34 -17.75 -15.66
N ASP A 61 -7.57 -18.44 -16.78
CA ASP A 61 -8.57 -19.51 -16.88
C ASP A 61 -8.13 -20.75 -16.09
N HIS A 62 -8.94 -21.19 -15.12
CA HIS A 62 -8.63 -22.34 -14.25
C HIS A 62 -8.62 -23.68 -15.00
N ASP A 63 -9.28 -23.77 -16.16
CA ASP A 63 -9.24 -24.97 -17.00
C ASP A 63 -7.82 -25.22 -17.58
N ARG A 64 -6.92 -24.23 -17.48
CA ARG A 64 -5.52 -24.30 -17.89
C ARG A 64 -4.54 -24.56 -16.75
N ASP A 65 -5.00 -24.69 -15.51
CA ASP A 65 -4.11 -25.02 -14.38
C ASP A 65 -3.47 -26.43 -14.54
N ILE A 66 -4.08 -27.29 -15.38
CA ILE A 66 -3.56 -28.62 -15.76
C ILE A 66 -2.53 -28.53 -16.92
N ILE A 67 -2.47 -27.41 -17.65
CA ILE A 67 -1.62 -27.22 -18.84
C ILE A 67 -0.69 -26.02 -18.59
N ILE A 68 0.26 -26.17 -17.66
CA ILE A 68 1.39 -25.23 -17.52
C ILE A 68 2.57 -25.67 -18.39
N ASP A 69 2.62 -26.94 -18.83
CA ASP A 69 3.68 -27.41 -19.75
C ASP A 69 3.65 -26.70 -21.12
N ASP A 70 2.49 -26.21 -21.57
CA ASP A 70 2.33 -25.51 -22.86
C ASP A 70 2.37 -23.97 -22.75
N LEU A 71 2.41 -23.41 -21.53
CA LEU A 71 2.69 -22.00 -21.36
C LEU A 71 4.21 -21.87 -21.29
N GLU A 72 4.83 -21.13 -22.21
CA GLU A 72 6.27 -20.78 -22.16
C GLU A 72 6.65 -19.95 -20.90
N ILE A 73 5.79 -19.90 -19.88
CA ILE A 73 6.11 -19.46 -18.53
C ILE A 73 6.96 -20.58 -17.91
N GLN A 74 8.28 -20.47 -18.06
CA GLN A 74 9.22 -21.41 -17.46
C GLN A 74 9.07 -21.36 -15.95
N SER A 75 8.36 -22.34 -15.40
CA SER A 75 8.34 -22.55 -13.96
C SER A 75 9.78 -22.70 -13.47
N ASP A 76 10.19 -21.87 -12.51
CA ASP A 76 11.55 -21.91 -12.00
C ASP A 76 11.74 -23.19 -11.18
N GLN A 77 12.24 -24.22 -11.84
CA GLN A 77 12.47 -25.52 -11.24
C GLN A 77 13.47 -25.43 -10.08
N THR A 78 14.34 -24.42 -10.02
CA THR A 78 15.23 -24.21 -8.88
C THR A 78 14.43 -23.82 -7.63
N VAL A 79 13.41 -22.98 -7.79
CA VAL A 79 12.51 -22.58 -6.70
C VAL A 79 11.56 -23.71 -6.32
N ILE A 80 11.00 -24.42 -7.30
CA ILE A 80 10.17 -25.62 -7.05
C ILE A 80 10.99 -26.67 -6.29
N ASN A 81 12.20 -26.98 -6.74
CA ASN A 81 13.07 -27.98 -6.12
C ASN A 81 13.60 -27.52 -4.75
N ALA A 82 13.81 -26.22 -4.54
CA ALA A 82 14.16 -25.66 -3.23
C ALA A 82 13.00 -25.75 -2.22
N ALA A 83 11.76 -25.61 -2.68
CA ALA A 83 10.57 -25.82 -1.86
C ALA A 83 10.39 -27.31 -1.47
N LEU A 84 10.60 -28.22 -2.41
CA LEU A 84 10.44 -29.67 -2.21
C LEU A 84 11.48 -30.32 -1.28
N SER A 85 12.60 -29.66 -1.00
CA SER A 85 13.77 -30.25 -0.31
C SER A 85 13.93 -29.86 1.16
N LYS A 86 13.03 -29.05 1.74
CA LYS A 86 13.12 -28.62 3.16
C LYS A 86 12.07 -29.32 4.05
N VAL A 87 12.48 -29.66 5.27
CA VAL A 87 11.57 -29.94 6.39
C VAL A 87 10.76 -28.66 6.65
N TYR A 88 9.48 -28.68 6.34
CA TYR A 88 8.62 -27.50 6.24
C TYR A 88 8.31 -26.88 7.62
N ASN A 89 8.93 -25.73 7.89
CA ASN A 89 8.41 -24.73 8.81
C ASN A 89 7.70 -23.67 7.97
N SER A 90 6.52 -23.18 8.39
CA SER A 90 5.83 -22.07 7.70
C SER A 90 6.80 -20.89 7.50
N GLY A 91 7.20 -20.60 6.25
CA GLY A 91 8.22 -19.61 5.96
C GLY A 91 7.82 -18.62 4.87
N PHE A 92 8.60 -17.53 4.80
CA PHE A 92 8.56 -16.51 3.75
C PHE A 92 9.99 -16.40 3.21
N ASN A 93 10.58 -17.53 2.79
CA ASN A 93 12.04 -17.67 2.67
C ASN A 93 12.62 -17.11 1.35
N ASN A 94 11.79 -17.01 0.30
CA ASN A 94 12.16 -16.48 -1.01
C ASN A 94 11.47 -15.14 -1.32
N ALA A 95 11.01 -14.47 -0.26
CA ALA A 95 10.39 -13.16 -0.30
C ALA A 95 10.81 -12.41 0.96
N GLU A 96 10.62 -11.10 0.98
CA GLU A 96 11.03 -10.28 2.11
C GLU A 96 9.83 -10.08 3.05
N ASN A 97 9.91 -10.65 4.26
CA ASN A 97 8.88 -10.48 5.26
C ASN A 97 8.80 -9.00 5.65
N VAL A 98 7.60 -8.47 5.86
CA VAL A 98 7.39 -7.08 6.29
C VAL A 98 8.17 -6.74 7.58
N GLU A 99 8.34 -7.71 8.49
CA GLU A 99 9.12 -7.58 9.73
C GLU A 99 10.63 -7.43 9.49
N GLN A 100 11.11 -7.80 8.30
CA GLN A 100 12.52 -7.75 7.91
C GLN A 100 12.79 -6.63 6.89
N HIS A 101 11.76 -6.11 6.23
CA HIS A 101 11.91 -5.10 5.19
C HIS A 101 12.27 -3.73 5.75
N ALA A 102 13.43 -3.19 5.37
CA ALA A 102 14.02 -2.00 5.98
C ALA A 102 13.18 -0.70 5.84
N ALA A 103 12.31 -0.63 4.82
CA ALA A 103 11.39 0.49 4.64
C ALA A 103 9.96 0.23 5.14
N ALA A 104 9.60 -1.02 5.38
CA ALA A 104 8.23 -1.35 5.75
C ALA A 104 8.05 -1.24 7.26
N ILE A 105 6.81 -1.05 7.68
CA ILE A 105 6.46 -1.04 9.10
C ILE A 105 5.63 -2.29 9.37
N PRO A 106 6.10 -3.21 10.24
CA PRO A 106 5.41 -4.47 10.51
C PRO A 106 4.22 -4.32 11.46
N ASP A 107 3.35 -3.35 11.19
CA ASP A 107 2.17 -3.07 11.98
C ASP A 107 0.92 -3.09 11.10
N THR A 108 -0.23 -3.11 11.74
CA THR A 108 -1.52 -2.82 11.15
C THR A 108 -1.56 -1.40 10.60
N LEU A 109 -1.96 -1.30 9.32
CA LEU A 109 -2.13 -0.05 8.60
C LEU A 109 -3.38 0.68 9.10
N ASP A 110 -3.17 1.55 10.08
CA ASP A 110 -4.23 2.40 10.63
C ASP A 110 -4.11 3.82 10.10
N PHE A 111 -5.24 4.44 9.83
CA PHE A 111 -5.27 5.89 9.72
C PHE A 111 -4.94 6.54 11.07
N PHE A 112 -5.64 6.12 12.12
CA PHE A 112 -5.43 6.55 13.50
C PHE A 112 -6.03 5.52 14.47
N ASN A 113 -5.43 5.36 15.65
CA ASN A 113 -5.94 4.49 16.70
C ASN A 113 -6.37 5.34 17.91
N LYS A 114 -7.68 5.44 18.16
CA LYS A 114 -8.24 6.19 19.30
C LYS A 114 -8.00 5.51 20.66
N GLU A 115 -7.90 4.18 20.68
CA GLU A 115 -7.62 3.41 21.89
C GLU A 115 -6.14 3.48 22.28
N ASN A 116 -5.27 3.64 21.27
CA ASN A 116 -3.83 3.89 21.45
C ASN A 116 -3.37 5.12 20.62
N PRO A 117 -3.68 6.35 21.07
CA PRO A 117 -3.33 7.59 20.35
C PRO A 117 -1.83 7.80 20.13
N ASN A 118 -1.00 7.12 20.94
CA ASN A 118 0.46 7.20 20.87
C ASN A 118 1.06 6.16 19.92
N LYS A 119 0.23 5.37 19.22
CA LYS A 119 0.70 4.43 18.19
C LYS A 119 1.58 5.17 17.18
N SER A 120 2.86 4.78 17.14
CA SER A 120 3.91 5.51 16.43
C SER A 120 3.75 5.50 14.90
N HIS A 121 3.05 4.49 14.38
CA HIS A 121 2.92 4.22 12.96
C HIS A 121 1.45 4.19 12.54
N THR A 122 0.96 5.37 12.21
CA THR A 122 -0.37 5.62 11.65
C THR A 122 -0.23 6.68 10.57
N VAL A 123 -1.18 6.75 9.64
CA VAL A 123 -1.19 7.80 8.60
C VAL A 123 -1.28 9.19 9.23
N GLN A 124 -2.13 9.38 10.23
CA GLN A 124 -2.18 10.64 10.97
C GLN A 124 -0.85 10.95 11.67
N GLY A 125 -0.17 9.92 12.21
CA GLY A 125 1.17 10.06 12.76
C GLY A 125 2.20 10.57 11.74
N VAL A 126 2.11 10.12 10.49
CA VAL A 126 2.92 10.64 9.37
C VAL A 126 2.60 12.12 9.12
N PHE A 127 1.31 12.48 9.02
CA PHE A 127 0.92 13.89 8.81
C PHE A 127 1.38 14.81 9.94
N ASN A 128 1.28 14.36 11.20
CA ASN A 128 1.72 15.12 12.36
C ASN A 128 3.24 15.42 12.31
N ARG A 129 4.04 14.52 11.74
CA ARG A 129 5.49 14.73 11.63
C ARG A 129 5.88 15.55 10.40
N MET A 130 5.22 15.31 9.26
CA MET A 130 5.70 15.80 7.97
C MET A 130 4.88 16.95 7.38
N CYS A 131 3.60 17.09 7.74
CA CYS A 131 2.65 17.91 6.96
C CYS A 131 2.02 19.06 7.75
N ILE A 132 1.74 18.89 9.05
CA ILE A 132 0.98 19.88 9.82
C ILE A 132 1.68 21.24 9.97
N SER A 133 2.99 21.32 9.76
CA SER A 133 3.71 22.61 9.77
C SER A 133 3.12 23.63 8.78
N CYS A 134 2.58 23.15 7.65
CA CYS A 134 1.88 23.96 6.66
C CYS A 134 0.36 23.72 6.66
N HIS A 135 -0.07 22.49 7.01
CA HIS A 135 -1.47 22.05 6.94
C HIS A 135 -2.23 22.06 8.29
N GLY A 136 -1.61 22.49 9.39
CA GLY A 136 -2.25 22.65 10.72
C GLY A 136 -2.59 24.10 11.08
N ASN A 137 -2.22 25.06 10.24
CA ASN A 137 -2.46 26.47 10.52
C ASN A 137 -3.94 26.87 10.36
N ALA A 138 -4.35 28.00 10.96
CA ALA A 138 -5.69 28.57 10.82
C ALA A 138 -6.11 28.80 9.36
N VAL A 139 -5.13 29.07 8.48
CA VAL A 139 -5.30 29.06 7.03
C VAL A 139 -4.34 28.01 6.45
N PRO A 140 -4.80 26.77 6.27
CA PRO A 140 -3.92 25.69 5.83
C PRO A 140 -3.50 25.86 4.37
N ALA A 141 -2.27 25.48 4.05
CA ALA A 141 -1.78 25.49 2.67
C ALA A 141 -2.70 24.67 1.75
N GLY A 142 -3.02 25.21 0.57
CA GLY A 142 -3.93 24.57 -0.38
C GLY A 142 -5.36 24.38 0.12
N GLY A 143 -5.74 24.99 1.25
CA GLY A 143 -7.08 24.84 1.86
C GLY A 143 -7.32 23.47 2.51
N LEU A 144 -6.31 22.61 2.61
CA LEU A 144 -6.41 21.26 3.17
C LEU A 144 -5.85 21.26 4.59
N SER A 145 -6.71 21.24 5.60
CA SER A 145 -6.26 20.99 6.97
C SER A 145 -5.96 19.50 7.16
N LEU A 146 -4.86 19.17 7.85
CA LEU A 146 -4.47 17.80 8.19
C LEU A 146 -4.27 17.58 9.70
N GLU A 147 -4.57 18.60 10.50
CA GLU A 147 -4.46 18.54 11.95
C GLU A 147 -5.80 18.14 12.57
N MET A 148 -5.74 17.24 13.56
CA MET A 148 -6.90 16.85 14.37
C MET A 148 -7.17 17.89 15.46
N THR A 149 -8.44 18.04 15.79
CA THR A 149 -8.96 18.90 16.84
C THR A 149 -9.32 18.09 18.09
N ALA A 150 -9.56 18.76 19.21
CA ALA A 150 -10.06 18.10 20.42
C ALA A 150 -11.42 17.39 20.20
N ALA A 151 -12.25 17.90 19.28
CA ALA A 151 -13.53 17.29 18.94
C ALA A 151 -13.36 15.94 18.21
N ASP A 152 -12.30 15.78 17.42
CA ASP A 152 -11.99 14.51 16.74
C ASP A 152 -11.76 13.37 17.74
N LEU A 153 -11.37 13.71 18.97
CA LEU A 153 -11.05 12.75 20.03
C LEU A 153 -12.19 12.52 21.03
N SER A 154 -13.29 13.29 20.94
CA SER A 154 -14.37 13.22 21.93
C SER A 154 -15.33 12.04 21.73
N ASP A 155 -15.54 11.63 20.47
CA ASP A 155 -16.36 10.46 20.14
C ASP A 155 -15.44 9.27 19.85
N PRO A 156 -15.45 8.19 20.65
CA PRO A 156 -14.58 7.03 20.46
C PRO A 156 -14.93 6.19 19.22
N ASP A 157 -16.17 6.29 18.73
CA ASP A 157 -16.70 5.42 17.67
C ASP A 157 -16.72 6.13 16.30
N ALA A 158 -16.61 7.46 16.27
CA ALA A 158 -16.50 8.24 15.04
C ALA A 158 -15.11 8.16 14.37
N THR A 159 -15.05 8.44 13.07
CA THR A 159 -13.82 8.80 12.36
C THR A 159 -13.33 10.19 12.79
N THR A 160 -12.13 10.59 12.36
CA THR A 160 -11.68 11.97 12.52
C THR A 160 -12.04 12.79 11.29
N SER A 161 -12.22 14.09 11.49
CA SER A 161 -12.48 15.02 10.40
C SER A 161 -11.35 15.09 9.37
N VAL A 162 -10.11 14.73 9.73
CA VAL A 162 -9.00 14.61 8.76
C VAL A 162 -9.22 13.39 7.86
N TYR A 163 -9.61 12.25 8.43
CA TYR A 163 -9.96 11.06 7.64
C TYR A 163 -11.11 11.37 6.68
N GLU A 164 -12.19 11.94 7.19
CA GLU A 164 -13.38 12.32 6.40
C GLU A 164 -13.02 13.27 5.26
N ARG A 165 -12.23 14.31 5.52
CA ARG A 165 -11.76 15.25 4.48
C ARG A 165 -10.98 14.59 3.35
N LEU A 166 -10.24 13.52 3.65
CA LEU A 166 -9.45 12.81 2.64
C LEU A 166 -10.29 11.81 1.86
N THR A 167 -11.27 11.18 2.51
CA THR A 167 -12.12 10.15 1.91
C THR A 167 -13.39 10.69 1.24
N ASP A 168 -13.78 11.94 1.53
CA ASP A 168 -14.90 12.60 0.89
C ASP A 168 -14.46 13.44 -0.34
N PRO A 169 -15.34 13.63 -1.34
CA PRO A 169 -15.00 14.35 -2.57
C PRO A 169 -14.74 15.85 -2.32
N ASN A 170 -13.48 16.25 -2.21
CA ASN A 170 -13.10 17.65 -1.99
C ASN A 170 -11.79 18.09 -2.66
N TYR A 171 -11.13 17.21 -3.42
CA TYR A 171 -10.08 17.60 -4.34
C TYR A 171 -10.69 18.24 -5.59
N ARG A 172 -10.02 19.25 -6.15
CA ARG A 172 -10.41 19.90 -7.42
C ARG A 172 -9.31 19.72 -8.45
N THR A 173 -9.63 19.03 -9.55
CA THR A 173 -8.71 18.80 -10.69
C THR A 173 -8.48 20.10 -11.47
N VAL A 174 -7.52 20.10 -12.41
CA VAL A 174 -7.31 21.25 -13.32
C VAL A 174 -8.51 21.54 -14.21
N ASN A 175 -9.32 20.53 -14.50
CA ASN A 175 -10.52 20.66 -15.33
C ASN A 175 -11.74 21.12 -14.52
N GLY A 176 -11.60 21.29 -13.21
CA GLY A 176 -12.67 21.74 -12.31
C GLY A 176 -13.52 20.60 -11.72
N ASP A 177 -13.21 19.35 -12.06
CA ASP A 177 -13.89 18.18 -11.51
C ASP A 177 -13.56 17.97 -10.04
N THR A 178 -14.49 17.35 -9.32
CA THR A 178 -14.32 17.01 -7.91
C THR A 178 -13.96 15.53 -7.74
N ARG A 179 -12.92 15.24 -6.97
CA ARG A 179 -12.46 13.88 -6.65
C ARG A 179 -12.24 13.74 -5.13
N ASP A 180 -12.19 12.50 -4.66
CA ASP A 180 -11.68 12.17 -3.33
C ASP A 180 -10.15 12.39 -3.34
N TYR A 181 -9.56 12.76 -2.20
CA TYR A 181 -8.08 12.85 -2.13
C TYR A 181 -7.44 11.47 -2.15
N VAL A 182 -8.11 10.47 -1.58
CA VAL A 182 -7.66 9.08 -1.57
C VAL A 182 -8.72 8.17 -2.14
N ARG A 183 -8.31 7.26 -3.04
CA ARG A 183 -9.19 6.31 -3.69
C ARG A 183 -8.85 4.91 -3.21
N ARG A 184 -9.84 4.24 -2.61
CA ARG A 184 -9.72 2.89 -2.05
C ARG A 184 -9.13 1.91 -3.06
N GLU A 185 -8.04 1.23 -2.67
CA GLU A 185 -7.34 0.23 -3.50
C GLU A 185 -6.84 0.80 -4.84
N ARG A 186 -6.54 2.10 -4.89
CA ARG A 186 -6.16 2.84 -6.10
C ARG A 186 -5.19 3.97 -5.79
N SER A 187 -4.04 3.65 -5.18
CA SER A 187 -3.01 4.65 -4.83
C SER A 187 -2.56 5.47 -6.04
N ARG A 188 -2.35 4.84 -7.21
CA ARG A 188 -1.97 5.52 -8.47
C ARG A 188 -2.99 6.54 -8.94
N GLU A 189 -4.27 6.37 -8.58
CA GLU A 189 -5.37 7.25 -8.98
C GLU A 189 -5.75 8.23 -7.87
N SER A 190 -4.97 8.30 -6.79
CA SER A 190 -5.27 9.10 -5.60
C SER A 190 -4.59 10.47 -5.68
N PRO A 191 -5.34 11.58 -5.77
CA PRO A 191 -4.78 12.94 -5.83
C PRO A 191 -3.82 13.30 -4.70
N LEU A 192 -4.00 12.72 -3.50
CA LEU A 192 -3.05 12.88 -2.40
C LEU A 192 -1.64 12.48 -2.84
N LEU A 193 -1.50 11.30 -3.47
CA LEU A 193 -0.21 10.82 -3.95
C LEU A 193 0.26 11.62 -5.17
N TRP A 194 -0.65 12.07 -6.04
CA TRP A 194 -0.23 12.93 -7.15
C TRP A 194 0.44 14.22 -6.67
N VAL A 195 -0.08 14.82 -5.59
CA VAL A 195 0.54 15.96 -4.93
C VAL A 195 1.91 15.60 -4.38
N LEU A 196 2.05 14.47 -3.68
CA LEU A 196 3.32 14.02 -3.10
C LEU A 196 4.40 13.73 -4.16
N TYR A 197 4.00 13.19 -5.31
CA TYR A 197 4.90 12.94 -6.44
C TYR A 197 5.05 14.13 -7.40
N ASN A 198 4.29 15.21 -7.17
CA ASN A 198 4.22 16.38 -8.04
C ASN A 198 3.84 16.05 -9.50
N ARG A 199 3.06 14.98 -9.69
CA ARG A 199 2.53 14.50 -10.98
C ARG A 199 1.45 13.44 -10.75
N GLN A 200 0.56 13.29 -11.71
CA GLN A 200 -0.35 12.15 -11.83
C GLN A 200 0.42 10.84 -12.05
N LEU A 201 -0.10 9.74 -11.49
CA LEU A 201 0.57 8.44 -11.48
C LEU A 201 -0.14 7.38 -12.35
N ASP A 202 -1.35 7.67 -12.83
CA ASP A 202 -2.21 6.78 -13.60
C ASP A 202 -2.49 7.25 -15.04
N GLY A 203 -1.80 8.27 -15.55
CA GLY A 203 -2.04 8.79 -16.90
C GLY A 203 -1.14 9.97 -17.33
N ASP A 204 -1.61 10.72 -18.34
CA ASP A 204 -0.88 11.81 -19.01
C ASP A 204 -0.88 13.14 -18.24
N ASN A 205 -1.19 13.12 -16.94
CA ASN A 205 -1.15 14.30 -16.06
C ASN A 205 -2.19 15.38 -16.42
N ASP A 206 -3.35 14.96 -16.90
CA ASP A 206 -4.47 15.80 -17.35
C ASP A 206 -5.47 16.17 -16.25
N GLU A 207 -5.46 15.46 -15.11
CA GLU A 207 -6.28 15.80 -13.94
C GLU A 207 -5.49 16.46 -12.80
N TYR A 208 -4.18 16.20 -12.72
CA TYR A 208 -3.33 16.72 -11.65
C TYR A 208 -3.25 18.25 -11.66
N ARG A 209 -3.55 18.85 -10.50
CA ARG A 209 -3.38 20.28 -10.24
C ARG A 209 -1.98 20.61 -9.74
N PRO A 210 -1.14 21.33 -10.51
CA PRO A 210 0.17 21.76 -10.06
C PRO A 210 0.09 22.63 -8.82
N MET A 211 1.03 22.43 -7.90
CA MET A 211 1.11 23.17 -6.63
C MET A 211 2.31 24.12 -6.64
N ASN A 212 2.22 25.19 -5.84
CA ASN A 212 3.33 26.13 -5.68
C ASN A 212 4.52 25.55 -4.91
N TYR A 213 4.30 24.44 -4.18
CA TYR A 213 5.33 23.71 -3.45
C TYR A 213 5.46 22.30 -4.03
N ASP A 214 6.68 21.93 -4.40
CA ASP A 214 7.03 20.62 -4.93
C ASP A 214 7.25 19.63 -3.77
N HIS A 215 6.23 18.85 -3.45
CA HIS A 215 6.27 17.88 -2.35
C HIS A 215 7.19 16.70 -2.64
N SER A 216 7.58 16.47 -3.91
CA SER A 216 8.48 15.38 -4.29
C SER A 216 9.87 15.54 -3.64
N GLN A 217 10.20 16.75 -3.18
CA GLN A 217 11.45 17.08 -2.49
C GLN A 217 11.51 16.55 -1.05
N LEU A 218 10.39 16.14 -0.47
CA LEU A 218 10.33 15.53 0.85
C LEU A 218 10.93 14.11 0.88
N PHE A 219 11.06 13.48 -0.28
CA PHE A 219 11.42 12.08 -0.42
C PHE A 219 12.77 11.89 -1.08
N THR A 220 13.48 10.84 -0.67
CA THR A 220 14.73 10.43 -1.31
C THR A 220 14.44 9.95 -2.73
N LYS A 221 15.23 10.45 -3.68
CA LYS A 221 15.20 10.05 -5.08
C LYS A 221 16.38 9.14 -5.39
N ASP A 222 16.20 8.18 -6.29
CA ASP A 222 17.29 7.36 -6.82
C ASP A 222 18.14 8.13 -7.86
N ALA A 223 19.14 7.46 -8.43
CA ALA A 223 20.04 8.05 -9.42
C ALA A 223 19.33 8.49 -10.73
N THR A 224 18.13 7.98 -10.99
CA THR A 224 17.30 8.34 -12.15
C THR A 224 16.30 9.45 -11.85
N GLY A 225 16.19 9.85 -10.57
CA GLY A 225 15.25 10.86 -10.10
C GLY A 225 13.87 10.31 -9.69
N LEU A 226 13.67 8.99 -9.74
CA LEU A 226 12.45 8.33 -9.24
C LEU A 226 12.43 8.32 -7.72
N ILE A 227 11.24 8.27 -7.13
CA ILE A 227 11.06 8.15 -5.68
C ILE A 227 10.77 6.67 -5.36
N PRO A 228 11.77 5.87 -4.98
CA PRO A 228 11.55 4.47 -4.60
C PRO A 228 10.82 4.41 -3.25
N PRO A 229 9.57 3.92 -3.17
CA PRO A 229 8.84 3.88 -1.90
C PRO A 229 9.46 2.87 -0.91
N PHE A 230 10.08 1.80 -1.42
CA PHE A 230 10.77 0.78 -0.63
C PHE A 230 12.15 1.22 -0.13
N HIS A 231 12.55 2.46 -0.36
CA HIS A 231 13.76 3.01 0.23
C HIS A 231 13.54 3.33 1.72
N PRO A 232 14.44 2.97 2.65
CA PRO A 232 14.19 3.11 4.09
C PRO A 232 13.84 4.53 4.56
N GLN A 233 14.40 5.54 3.89
CA GLN A 233 14.14 6.96 4.14
C GLN A 233 12.75 7.41 3.63
N ASN A 234 12.11 6.63 2.76
CA ASN A 234 10.78 6.89 2.22
C ASN A 234 9.67 6.09 2.93
N ARG A 235 9.95 5.48 4.08
CA ARG A 235 8.98 4.67 4.86
C ARG A 235 7.65 5.37 5.14
N ASP A 236 7.67 6.68 5.36
CA ASP A 236 6.47 7.47 5.67
C ASP A 236 5.58 7.62 4.42
N LEU A 237 6.19 7.67 3.22
CA LEU A 237 5.48 7.59 1.95
C LEU A 237 4.87 6.20 1.75
N LEU A 238 5.66 5.14 1.96
CA LEU A 238 5.20 3.76 1.82
C LEU A 238 3.99 3.48 2.73
N THR A 239 4.01 3.98 3.97
CA THR A 239 2.88 3.90 4.91
C THR A 239 1.57 4.46 4.30
N ILE A 240 1.65 5.60 3.61
CA ILE A 240 0.47 6.23 2.99
C ILE A 240 0.00 5.42 1.79
N ILE A 241 0.94 4.96 0.94
CA ILE A 241 0.65 4.12 -0.23
C ILE A 241 -0.08 2.85 0.21
N GLU A 242 0.49 2.13 1.17
CA GLU A 242 -0.04 0.87 1.66
C GLU A 242 -1.39 1.03 2.34
N TRP A 243 -1.59 2.10 3.11
CA TRP A 243 -2.89 2.38 3.69
C TRP A 243 -3.98 2.56 2.63
N ILE A 244 -3.68 3.27 1.54
CA ILE A 244 -4.61 3.45 0.43
C ILE A 244 -4.91 2.10 -0.26
N ASP A 245 -3.86 1.34 -0.56
CA ASP A 245 -3.95 0.08 -1.30
C ASP A 245 -4.49 -1.10 -0.47
N ALA A 246 -4.38 -1.03 0.86
CA ALA A 246 -5.06 -1.91 1.80
C ALA A 246 -6.53 -1.54 2.03
N GLY A 247 -7.01 -0.48 1.36
CA GLY A 247 -8.42 -0.13 1.33
C GLY A 247 -8.85 0.91 2.37
N ILE A 248 -7.96 1.85 2.71
CA ILE A 248 -8.21 3.06 3.50
C ILE A 248 -8.85 2.80 4.87
N GLN A 249 -8.36 1.79 5.60
CA GLN A 249 -8.95 1.43 6.89
C GLN A 249 -8.70 2.51 7.95
N TYR A 250 -9.73 2.91 8.69
CA TYR A 250 -9.59 3.91 9.75
C TYR A 250 -8.76 3.36 10.93
N SER A 251 -9.24 2.26 11.52
CA SER A 251 -8.52 1.51 12.55
C SER A 251 -8.65 0.01 12.32
N ASN A 252 -7.50 -0.63 12.27
CA ASN A 252 -7.30 -2.03 11.97
C ASN A 252 -6.52 -2.74 13.11
N THR A 253 -6.46 -2.13 14.30
CA THR A 253 -6.04 -2.76 15.57
C THR A 253 -7.23 -3.29 16.35
N THR A 254 -7.12 -4.50 16.90
CA THR A 254 -8.00 -4.97 17.99
C THR A 254 -7.18 -4.94 19.28
N GLU A 255 -6.81 -3.75 19.75
CA GLU A 255 -6.50 -3.68 21.18
C GLU A 255 -7.83 -3.91 21.90
N GLN A 256 -7.90 -4.90 22.77
CA GLN A 256 -9.16 -5.39 23.32
C GLN A 256 -9.89 -4.28 24.08
N ARG A 257 -11.17 -4.03 23.78
CA ARG A 257 -12.13 -3.61 24.81
C ARG A 257 -12.53 -4.80 25.67
#